data_AF-A0A257Y7P3-F1
#
_entry.id   AF-A0A257Y7P3-F1
#
_cell.length_a   1.000
_cell.length_b   1.000
_cell.length_c   1.000
_cell.angle_alpha   90.00
_cell.angle_beta   90.00
_cell.angle_gamma   90.00
#
_symmetry.space_group_name_H-M   'P 1'
#
loop_
_entity.id
_entity.type
_entity.pdbx_description
1 polymer ?
#
loop_
_entity_poly.entity_id
_entity_poly.type
_entity_poly.pdbx_seq_one_letter_code
_entity_poly.pdbx_strand_id
1 'polypeptide(L)' 'VPPAIVAFLEADGFEDAIRNAISIGGDSDTLAAITGSIAEAFYGIPDAIQASALKLLPPPLKEITFEFNKKLRA' A
#
# COMPACT_ATOMS: atom_id res chain seq x y z
N VAL A 1 4.63 7.07 12.72
CA VAL A 1 3.38 6.27 12.74
C VAL A 1 2.12 7.12 12.76
N PRO A 2 1.88 8.06 13.69
CA PRO A 2 0.66 8.88 13.67
C PRO A 2 0.37 9.57 12.32
N PRO A 3 1.37 10.13 11.59
CA PRO A 3 1.13 10.75 10.28
C PRO A 3 0.64 9.78 9.20
N ALA A 4 1.05 8.50 9.25
CA ALA A 4 0.58 7.49 8.30
C ALA A 4 -0.91 7.16 8.50
N ILE A 5 -1.34 7.11 9.76
CA ILE A 5 -2.75 6.88 10.09
C ILE A 5 -3.59 8.09 9.64
N VAL A 6 -3.11 9.31 9.87
CA VAL A 6 -3.79 10.53 9.41
C VAL A 6 -3.88 10.56 7.87
N ALA A 7 -2.79 10.23 7.17
CA ALA A 7 -2.80 10.17 5.69
C ALA A 7 -3.86 9.22 5.15
N PHE A 8 -4.13 8.10 5.84
CA PHE A 8 -5.22 7.19 5.51
C PHE A 8 -6.60 7.77 5.88
N LEU A 9 -6.76 8.32 7.09
CA LEU A 9 -8.05 8.81 7.58
C LEU A 9 -8.59 9.98 6.76
N GLU A 10 -7.71 10.79 6.17
CA GLU A 10 -8.07 11.95 5.32
C GLU A 10 -8.18 11.59 3.82
N ALA A 11 -8.08 10.32 3.44
CA ALA A 11 -8.06 9.90 2.04
C ALA A 11 -9.40 9.34 1.55
N ASP A 12 -9.74 9.63 0.29
CA ASP A 12 -10.96 9.13 -0.38
C ASP A 12 -10.72 7.83 -1.18
N GLY A 13 -9.51 7.28 -1.14
CA GLY A 13 -9.18 6.02 -1.80
C GLY A 13 -7.72 5.63 -1.64
N PHE A 14 -7.35 4.45 -2.16
CA PHE A 14 -5.99 3.92 -2.01
C PHE A 14 -4.91 4.84 -2.60
N GLU A 15 -5.09 5.29 -3.83
CA GLU A 15 -4.09 6.15 -4.47
C GLU A 15 -3.95 7.48 -3.75
N ASP A 16 -5.07 8.06 -3.30
CA ASP A 16 -5.10 9.30 -2.55
C ASP A 16 -4.38 9.15 -1.19
N ALA A 17 -4.61 8.05 -0.47
CA ALA A 17 -3.91 7.75 0.78
C ALA A 17 -2.39 7.66 0.60
N ILE A 18 -1.93 7.02 -0.48
CA ILE A 18 -0.50 6.94 -0.80
C ILE A 18 0.06 8.32 -1.17
N ARG A 19 -0.68 9.12 -1.96
CA ARG A 19 -0.27 10.48 -2.32
C ARG A 19 -0.13 11.36 -1.08
N ASN A 20 -1.11 11.30 -0.16
CA ASN A 20 -1.07 12.00 1.12
C ASN A 20 0.15 11.60 1.94
N ALA A 21 0.43 10.28 2.06
CA ALA A 21 1.59 9.78 2.79
C ALA A 21 2.92 10.29 2.22
N ILE A 22 3.06 10.35 0.89
CA ILE A 22 4.26 10.88 0.22
C ILE A 22 4.36 12.40 0.40
N SER A 23 3.24 13.13 0.31
CA SER A 23 3.20 14.59 0.43
C SER A 23 3.57 15.10 1.83
N ILE A 24 3.39 14.28 2.88
CA ILE A 24 3.88 14.58 4.23
C ILE A 24 5.41 14.69 4.26
N GLY A 25 6.11 13.97 3.38
CA GLY A 25 7.57 13.99 3.28
C GLY A 25 8.28 13.28 4.44
N GLY A 26 9.61 13.44 4.49
CA GLY A 26 10.46 12.71 5.44
C GLY A 26 10.65 11.25 5.04
N ASP A 27 10.48 10.33 5.99
CA ASP A 27 10.56 8.87 5.81
C ASP A 27 9.32 8.32 5.08
N SER A 28 9.19 8.72 3.82
CA SER A 28 7.97 8.57 3.03
C SER A 28 7.72 7.11 2.65
N ASP A 29 8.78 6.31 2.49
CA ASP A 29 8.67 4.87 2.25
C ASP A 29 8.06 4.16 3.45
N THR A 30 8.51 4.47 4.67
CA THR A 30 7.91 3.91 5.89
C THR A 30 6.47 4.38 6.07
N LEU A 31 6.18 5.67 5.84
CA LEU A 31 4.82 6.20 5.93
C LEU A 31 3.88 5.56 4.90
N ALA A 32 4.30 5.44 3.65
CA ALA A 32 3.51 4.83 2.58
C ALA A 32 3.32 3.32 2.79
N ALA A 33 4.30 2.61 3.35
CA ALA A 33 4.16 1.19 3.68
C ALA A 33 3.05 0.96 4.73
N ILE A 34 3.01 1.78 5.78
CA ILE A 34 1.98 1.70 6.83
C ILE A 34 0.62 2.14 6.27
N THR A 35 0.57 3.31 5.63
CA THR A 35 -0.66 3.88 5.06
C THR A 35 -1.28 2.94 4.03
N GLY A 36 -0.46 2.42 3.11
CA GLY A 36 -0.87 1.49 2.07
C GLY A 36 -1.39 0.17 2.60
N SER A 37 -0.80 -0.38 3.67
CA SER A 37 -1.30 -1.62 4.28
C SER A 37 -2.71 -1.44 4.86
N ILE A 38 -3.01 -0.29 5.46
CA ILE A 38 -4.34 0.03 5.98
C ILE A 38 -5.30 0.30 4.82
N ALA A 39 -4.87 1.11 3.85
CA ALA A 39 -5.67 1.49 2.69
C ALA A 39 -6.02 0.28 1.80
N GLU A 40 -5.11 -0.68 1.61
CA GLU A 40 -5.39 -1.91 0.86
C GLU A 40 -6.53 -2.69 1.51
N ALA A 41 -6.50 -2.85 2.83
CA ALA A 41 -7.52 -3.61 3.56
C ALA A 41 -8.90 -2.95 3.49
N PHE A 42 -8.96 -1.62 3.43
CA PHE A 42 -10.22 -0.87 3.43
C PHE A 42 -10.77 -0.59 2.02
N TYR A 43 -9.92 -0.11 1.10
CA TYR A 43 -10.31 0.31 -0.25
C TYR A 43 -10.02 -0.73 -1.35
N GLY A 44 -9.07 -1.65 -1.11
CA GLY A 44 -8.43 -2.42 -2.17
C GLY A 44 -7.40 -1.61 -2.96
N ILE A 45 -6.59 -2.29 -3.77
CA ILE A 45 -5.55 -1.66 -4.60
C ILE A 45 -6.03 -1.60 -6.06
N PRO A 46 -5.95 -0.44 -6.76
CA PRO A 46 -6.21 -0.37 -8.19
C PRO A 46 -5.26 -1.28 -9.00
N ASP A 47 -5.80 -2.03 -9.96
CA ASP A 47 -5.06 -3.04 -10.75
C ASP A 47 -3.79 -2.46 -11.40
N ALA A 48 -3.86 -1.23 -11.93
CA ALA A 48 -2.72 -0.58 -12.57
C ALA A 48 -1.55 -0.33 -11.59
N ILE A 49 -1.88 0.07 -10.35
CA ILE A 49 -0.90 0.30 -9.28
C ILE A 49 -0.34 -1.04 -8.82
N GLN A 50 -1.19 -2.03 -8.58
CA GLN A 50 -0.77 -3.36 -8.15
C GLN A 50 0.16 -4.02 -9.18
N ALA A 51 -0.21 -3.99 -10.47
CA ALA A 51 0.59 -4.53 -11.55
C ALA A 51 1.96 -3.84 -11.67
N SER A 52 2.02 -2.53 -11.41
CA SER A 52 3.27 -1.76 -11.45
C SER A 52 4.16 -2.10 -10.25
N ALA A 53 3.61 -2.13 -9.04
CA ALA A 53 4.34 -2.51 -7.83
C ALA A 53 4.90 -3.94 -7.92
N LEU A 54 4.11 -4.90 -8.41
CA LEU A 54 4.56 -6.28 -8.58
C LEU A 54 5.70 -6.39 -9.59
N LYS A 55 5.77 -5.58 -10.65
CA LYS A 55 6.91 -5.61 -11.59
C LYS A 55 8.24 -5.23 -10.93
N LEU A 56 8.20 -4.41 -9.88
CA LEU A 56 9.39 -3.97 -9.15
C LEU A 56 9.88 -5.02 -8.13
N LEU A 57 9.01 -5.94 -7.73
CA LEU A 57 9.31 -6.89 -6.69
C LEU A 57 10.18 -8.06 -7.21
N PRO A 58 11.31 -8.38 -6.57
CA PRO A 58 12.12 -9.54 -6.90
C PRO A 58 11.30 -10.84 -6.89
N PRO A 59 11.65 -11.84 -7.74
CA PRO A 59 10.86 -13.08 -7.86
C PRO A 59 10.53 -13.76 -6.53
N PRO A 60 11.46 -13.94 -5.57
CA PRO A 60 11.16 -14.62 -4.31
C PRO A 60 10.12 -13.88 -3.46
N LEU A 61 10.18 -12.55 -3.42
CA LEU A 61 9.23 -11.74 -2.66
C LEU A 61 7.84 -11.74 -3.31
N LYS A 62 7.80 -11.74 -4.65
CA LYS A 62 6.55 -11.84 -5.41
C LYS A 62 5.81 -13.14 -5.14
N GLU A 63 6.53 -14.27 -5.13
CA GLU A 63 5.96 -15.58 -4.79
C GLU A 63 5.38 -15.59 -3.37
N ILE A 64 6.11 -15.06 -2.39
CA ILE A 64 5.62 -14.95 -1.00
C ILE A 64 4.35 -14.10 -0.93
N THR A 65 4.33 -12.95 -1.62
CA THR A 65 3.15 -12.07 -1.65
C THR A 65 1.93 -12.77 -2.27
N PHE A 66 2.11 -13.54 -3.34
CA PHE A 66 0.99 -14.27 -3.97
C PHE A 66 0.46 -15.39 -3.06
N GLU A 67 1.34 -16.18 -2.46
CA GLU A 67 0.94 -17.25 -1.54
C GLU A 67 0.24 -16.70 -0.29
N PHE A 68 0.70 -15.56 0.23
CA PHE A 68 0.04 -14.87 1.32
C PHE A 68 -1.37 -14.41 0.93
N ASN A 69 -1.50 -13.70 -0.20
CA ASN A 69 -2.78 -13.18 -0.67
C ASN A 69 -3.79 -14.29 -0.99
N LYS A 70 -3.32 -15.41 -1.55
CA LYS A 70 -4.15 -16.59 -1.82
C LYS A 70 -4.76 -17.15 -0.53
N LYS A 71 -4.01 -17.18 0.57
CA LYS A 71 -4.51 -17.65 1.89
C LYS A 71 -5.43 -16.64 2.57
N LEU A 72 -5.15 -15.35 2.40
CA LEU A 72 -5.94 -14.27 3.02
C LEU A 72 -7.32 -14.13 2.38
N ARG A 73 -7.42 -14.39 1.07
CA ARG A 73 -8.63 -14.22 0.26
C ARG A 73 -9.34 -15.54 -0.11
N ALA A 74 -8.91 -16.66 0.47
CA ALA A 74 -9.56 -17.97 0.35
C ALA A 74 -10.69 -18.12 1.39
#